data_AF-A0A9J8A960-F1
#
_entry.id   AF-A0A9J8A960-F1
#
_cell.length_a   1.000
_cell.length_b   1.000
_cell.length_c   1.000
_cell.angle_alpha   90.00
_cell.angle_beta   90.00
_cell.angle_gamma   90.00
#
_symmetry.space_group_name_H-M   'P 1'
#
loop_
_entity.id
_entity.type
_entity.pdbx_description
1 polymer ?
#
loop_
_entity_poly.entity_id
_entity_poly.type
_entity_poly.pdbx_seq_one_letter_code
_entity_poly.pdbx_strand_id
1 'polypeptide(L)'
;NRLIVDEANNEDNSIVCLSQVKMEELQLFRGDTVVLRGRKRRQTVCIILTDDTCGNERVRMNRVTRNNLRVRLGDVISINACPDVKYGKRIHVLPIDDTIEGLTGNLFEVFLKPYFLEAYRPVHKGDIFLVRGGMRAVEFKVIETDPTPHCIVAPDTIVHCEGEPIKREDEEESLNDIGYDDIGGCRKQLAQIKEMVELPLRHPGLFKAIGVKPPRGILLYGPPGTGKTLVARAVANETGAFFFLINGPEIMSKLAGESESNLRKAFEEAEKNAPAIIFIDELDAIAPKREKVRRREREAIGFDKFFKY
;
A
#
# COMPACT_ATOMS: atom_id res chain seq x y z
N ASN A 1 -7.60 -15.23 13.39
CA ASN A 1 -7.78 -13.78 13.09
C ASN A 1 -7.81 -13.45 11.58
N ARG A 2 -7.87 -14.44 10.68
CA ARG A 2 -8.02 -14.23 9.23
C ARG A 2 -9.47 -14.52 8.86
N LEU A 3 -10.14 -13.61 8.16
CA LEU A 3 -11.57 -13.68 7.91
C LEU A 3 -11.88 -13.33 6.45
N ILE A 4 -12.93 -13.95 5.93
CA ILE A 4 -13.44 -13.74 4.58
C ILE A 4 -14.31 -12.49 4.56
N VAL A 5 -14.02 -11.57 3.64
CA VAL A 5 -14.76 -10.33 3.44
C VAL A 5 -16.16 -10.64 2.89
N ASP A 6 -17.17 -10.09 3.56
CA ASP A 6 -18.58 -10.20 3.22
C ASP A 6 -19.27 -8.83 3.20
N GLU A 7 -20.46 -8.76 2.62
CA GLU A 7 -21.19 -7.51 2.44
C GLU A 7 -21.89 -7.09 3.74
N ALA A 8 -21.72 -5.81 4.10
CA ALA A 8 -22.47 -5.19 5.18
C ALA A 8 -23.76 -4.54 4.65
N ASN A 9 -24.84 -4.69 5.41
CA ASN A 9 -26.09 -3.96 5.15
C ASN A 9 -26.06 -2.52 5.69
N ASN A 10 -25.08 -2.20 6.54
CA ASN A 10 -24.89 -0.86 7.11
C ASN A 10 -23.96 -0.03 6.22
N GLU A 11 -24.28 1.25 6.04
CA GLU A 11 -23.49 2.19 5.24
C GLU A 11 -22.36 2.88 6.03
N ASP A 12 -22.26 2.73 7.35
CA ASP A 12 -21.24 3.43 8.14
C ASP A 12 -19.80 2.98 7.80
N ASN A 13 -18.95 3.94 7.40
CA ASN A 13 -17.57 3.71 6.95
C ASN A 13 -16.60 3.26 8.06
N SER A 14 -16.97 3.47 9.33
CA SER A 14 -16.13 3.19 10.48
C SER A 14 -16.44 1.85 11.15
N ILE A 15 -17.43 1.10 10.68
CA ILE A 15 -17.94 -0.10 11.35
C ILE A 15 -17.64 -1.36 10.54
N VAL A 16 -17.19 -2.40 11.24
CA VAL A 16 -17.16 -3.78 10.73
C VAL A 16 -17.86 -4.73 11.69
N CYS A 17 -18.52 -5.76 11.15
CA CYS A 17 -19.30 -6.69 11.97
C CYS A 17 -18.74 -8.12 11.93
N LEU A 18 -18.71 -8.76 13.09
CA LEU A 18 -18.35 -10.17 13.28
C LEU A 18 -19.47 -10.93 14.01
N SER A 19 -19.49 -12.24 13.86
CA SER A 19 -20.27 -13.11 14.76
C SER A 19 -19.80 -12.94 16.22
N GLN A 20 -20.71 -13.09 17.18
CA GLN A 20 -20.37 -13.11 18.60
C GLN A 20 -19.29 -14.16 18.92
N VAL A 21 -19.43 -15.36 18.37
CA VAL A 21 -18.48 -16.48 18.58
C VAL A 21 -17.05 -16.09 18.15
N LYS A 22 -16.91 -15.43 17.00
CA LYS A 22 -15.60 -14.98 16.51
C LYS A 22 -15.02 -13.84 17.36
N MET A 23 -15.86 -12.94 17.88
CA MET A 23 -15.40 -11.89 18.80
C MET A 23 -14.86 -12.47 20.10
N GLU A 24 -15.55 -13.44 20.69
CA GLU A 24 -15.09 -14.17 21.88
C GLU A 24 -13.76 -14.90 21.62
N GLU A 25 -13.63 -15.59 20.48
CA GLU A 25 -12.39 -16.26 20.07
C GLU A 25 -11.20 -15.28 19.97
N LEU A 26 -11.43 -14.08 19.45
CA LEU A 26 -10.40 -13.05 19.27
C LEU A 26 -10.23 -12.13 20.49
N GLN A 27 -10.98 -12.37 21.57
CA GLN A 27 -11.02 -11.52 22.78
C GLN A 27 -11.33 -10.05 22.46
N LEU A 28 -12.28 -9.83 21.53
CA LEU A 28 -12.76 -8.51 21.13
C LEU A 28 -14.12 -8.23 21.77
N PHE A 29 -14.32 -7.00 22.22
CA PHE A 29 -15.58 -6.53 22.77
C PHE A 29 -16.29 -5.58 21.82
N ARG A 30 -17.60 -5.43 21.99
CA ARG A 30 -18.41 -4.50 21.19
C ARG A 30 -17.90 -3.08 21.39
N GLY A 31 -17.60 -2.40 20.29
CA GLY A 31 -17.07 -1.03 20.32
C GLY A 31 -15.54 -0.97 20.32
N ASP A 32 -14.85 -2.10 20.41
CA ASP A 32 -13.38 -2.10 20.34
C ASP A 32 -12.91 -1.58 19.00
N THR A 33 -11.81 -0.84 19.04
CA THR A 33 -11.10 -0.40 17.84
C THR A 33 -10.17 -1.53 17.37
N VAL A 34 -10.24 -1.82 16.07
CA VAL A 34 -9.43 -2.86 15.42
C VAL A 34 -8.70 -2.30 14.22
N VAL A 35 -7.49 -2.82 13.98
CA VAL A 35 -6.75 -2.59 12.73
C VAL A 35 -7.07 -3.73 11.78
N LEU A 36 -7.54 -3.37 10.58
CA LEU A 36 -7.76 -4.28 9.48
C LEU A 36 -6.59 -4.18 8.53
N ARG A 37 -6.10 -5.34 8.05
CA ARG A 37 -5.03 -5.38 7.03
C ARG A 37 -5.50 -6.13 5.80
N GLY A 38 -5.44 -5.45 4.66
CA GLY A 38 -5.85 -5.93 3.35
C GLY A 38 -4.66 -6.25 2.44
N ARG A 39 -4.83 -6.01 1.15
CA ARG A 39 -3.79 -6.25 0.11
C ARG A 39 -2.91 -5.02 -0.08
N LYS A 40 -1.78 -5.16 -0.77
CA LYS A 40 -0.87 -4.04 -1.09
C LYS A 40 -0.51 -3.20 0.14
N ARG A 41 -0.33 -3.88 1.28
CA ARG A 41 -0.07 -3.32 2.63
C ARG A 41 -1.08 -2.30 3.13
N ARG A 42 -2.29 -2.27 2.58
CA ARG A 42 -3.32 -1.33 3.00
C ARG A 42 -3.87 -1.71 4.36
N GLN A 43 -4.00 -0.71 5.20
CA GLN A 43 -4.54 -0.80 6.54
C GLN A 43 -5.57 0.29 6.73
N THR A 44 -6.57 0.00 7.54
CA THR A 44 -7.52 0.99 8.05
C THR A 44 -7.91 0.58 9.47
N VAL A 45 -8.55 1.49 10.18
CA VAL A 45 -8.96 1.30 11.57
C VAL A 45 -10.48 1.41 11.63
N CYS A 46 -11.12 0.43 12.27
CA CYS A 46 -12.58 0.37 12.37
C CYS A 46 -13.01 0.03 13.80
N ILE A 47 -14.27 0.30 14.11
CA ILE A 47 -14.97 -0.12 15.32
C ILE A 47 -15.66 -1.44 15.01
N ILE A 48 -15.56 -2.40 15.93
CA ILE A 48 -16.17 -3.72 15.76
C ILE A 48 -17.52 -3.82 16.46
N LEU A 49 -18.51 -4.36 15.74
CA LEU A 49 -19.83 -4.68 16.27
C LEU A 49 -20.16 -6.16 16.08
N THR A 50 -21.09 -6.65 16.90
CA THR A 50 -21.67 -7.99 16.79
C THR A 50 -22.79 -8.01 15.75
N ASP A 51 -22.80 -9.04 14.89
CA ASP A 51 -23.90 -9.37 13.98
C ASP A 51 -24.13 -10.88 13.98
N ASP A 52 -25.28 -11.31 14.51
CA ASP A 52 -25.64 -12.72 14.66
C ASP A 52 -25.90 -13.42 13.32
N THR A 53 -26.12 -12.65 12.25
CA THR A 53 -26.28 -13.18 10.89
C THR A 53 -24.94 -13.31 10.15
N CYS A 54 -23.85 -12.83 10.74
CA CYS A 54 -22.51 -12.97 10.19
C CYS A 54 -21.96 -14.37 10.48
N GLY A 55 -21.45 -15.05 9.46
CA GLY A 55 -20.79 -16.35 9.65
C GLY A 55 -19.47 -16.22 10.43
N ASN A 56 -19.12 -17.24 11.22
CA ASN A 56 -17.95 -17.18 12.11
C ASN A 56 -16.63 -16.87 11.39
N GLU A 57 -16.42 -17.38 10.17
CA GLU A 57 -15.21 -17.14 9.38
C GLU A 57 -15.28 -15.89 8.50
N ARG A 58 -16.27 -15.01 8.73
CA ARG A 58 -16.53 -13.82 7.89
C ARG A 58 -16.41 -12.52 8.67
N VAL A 59 -16.17 -11.46 7.93
CA VAL A 59 -16.22 -10.06 8.40
C VAL A 59 -17.05 -9.25 7.41
N ARG A 60 -18.09 -8.57 7.91
CA ARG A 60 -18.91 -7.68 7.09
C ARG A 60 -18.37 -6.27 7.15
N MET A 61 -18.21 -5.66 5.98
CA MET A 61 -17.75 -4.27 5.85
C MET A 61 -18.32 -3.64 4.58
N ASN A 62 -18.51 -2.32 4.57
CA ASN A 62 -19.09 -1.63 3.43
C ASN A 62 -18.07 -1.47 2.28
N ARG A 63 -18.53 -0.93 1.14
CA ARG A 63 -17.68 -0.71 -0.05
C ARG A 63 -16.50 0.23 0.22
N VAL A 64 -16.67 1.25 1.06
CA VAL A 64 -15.61 2.23 1.38
C VAL A 64 -14.46 1.54 2.12
N THR A 65 -14.74 0.76 3.16
CA THR A 65 -13.73 -0.01 3.90
C THR A 65 -13.01 -1.02 3.00
N ARG A 66 -13.74 -1.71 2.11
CA ARG A 66 -13.15 -2.64 1.13
C ARG A 66 -12.20 -1.94 0.17
N ASN A 67 -12.59 -0.78 -0.36
CA ASN A 67 -11.74 0.02 -1.25
C ASN A 67 -10.46 0.47 -0.53
N ASN A 68 -10.56 0.93 0.72
CA ASN A 68 -9.38 1.34 1.52
C ASN A 68 -8.41 0.18 1.74
N LEU A 69 -8.93 -1.04 1.95
CA LEU A 69 -8.15 -2.28 2.10
C LEU A 69 -7.72 -2.93 0.78
N ARG A 70 -8.19 -2.42 -0.36
CA ARG A 70 -7.97 -2.96 -1.72
C ARG A 70 -8.39 -4.44 -1.83
N VAL A 71 -9.57 -4.76 -1.31
CA VAL A 71 -10.14 -6.12 -1.32
C VAL A 71 -11.54 -6.14 -1.95
N ARG A 72 -11.95 -7.33 -2.40
CA ARG A 72 -13.28 -7.64 -2.92
C ARG A 72 -14.01 -8.61 -1.98
N LEU A 73 -15.30 -8.81 -2.23
CA LEU A 73 -16.07 -9.85 -1.54
C LEU A 73 -15.43 -11.22 -1.78
N GLY A 74 -15.30 -12.03 -0.72
CA GLY A 74 -14.64 -13.33 -0.76
C GLY A 74 -13.12 -13.29 -0.52
N ASP A 75 -12.49 -12.12 -0.56
CA ASP A 75 -11.07 -12.00 -0.20
C ASP A 75 -10.84 -12.21 1.30
N VAL A 76 -9.62 -12.52 1.70
CA VAL A 76 -9.27 -12.74 3.12
C VAL A 76 -8.47 -11.56 3.65
N ILE A 77 -8.90 -11.00 4.78
CA ILE A 77 -8.19 -9.95 5.53
C ILE A 77 -7.77 -10.47 6.90
N SER A 78 -6.87 -9.75 7.58
CA SER A 78 -6.56 -10.01 8.99
C SER A 78 -7.06 -8.90 9.90
N ILE A 79 -7.58 -9.27 11.07
CA ILE A 79 -8.05 -8.36 12.11
C ILE A 79 -7.15 -8.48 13.34
N ASN A 80 -6.80 -7.34 13.94
CA ASN A 80 -6.10 -7.30 15.22
C ASN A 80 -6.68 -6.19 16.10
N ALA A 81 -6.77 -6.42 17.41
CA ALA A 81 -7.14 -5.40 18.37
C ALA A 81 -6.18 -4.20 18.29
N CYS A 82 -6.71 -2.98 18.46
CA CYS A 82 -5.95 -1.75 18.47
C CYS A 82 -6.33 -0.89 19.69
N PRO A 83 -5.96 -1.33 20.91
CA PRO A 83 -6.33 -0.64 22.15
C PRO A 83 -5.61 0.71 22.30
N ASP A 84 -4.47 0.90 21.64
CA ASP A 84 -3.60 2.07 21.83
C ASP A 84 -3.93 3.27 20.95
N VAL A 85 -5.03 3.23 20.19
CA VAL A 85 -5.45 4.36 19.34
C VAL A 85 -5.69 5.60 20.22
N LYS A 86 -5.05 6.72 19.85
CA LYS A 86 -5.17 7.98 20.58
C LYS A 86 -6.16 8.91 19.90
N TYR A 87 -6.73 9.84 20.67
CA TYR A 87 -7.44 10.98 20.11
C TYR A 87 -6.50 11.84 19.27
N GLY A 88 -6.98 12.26 18.11
CA GLY A 88 -6.24 13.10 17.19
C GLY A 88 -6.12 14.51 17.73
N LYS A 89 -4.93 15.10 17.64
CA LYS A 89 -4.76 16.55 17.80
C LYS A 89 -5.27 17.28 16.57
N ARG A 90 -4.94 16.74 15.40
CA ARG A 90 -5.38 17.26 14.10
C ARG A 90 -5.38 16.19 13.03
N ILE A 91 -6.21 16.39 12.01
CA ILE A 91 -6.19 15.65 10.76
C ILE A 91 -6.22 16.62 9.58
N HIS A 92 -5.63 16.24 8.46
CA HIS A 92 -5.75 16.96 7.19
C HIS A 92 -6.41 16.06 6.17
N VAL A 93 -7.55 16.52 5.64
CA VAL A 93 -8.31 15.82 4.62
C VAL A 93 -8.45 16.71 3.39
N LEU A 94 -8.41 16.14 2.19
CA LEU A 94 -8.64 16.91 0.96
C LEU A 94 -9.73 16.25 0.14
N PRO A 95 -10.59 17.04 -0.54
CA PRO A 95 -11.62 16.51 -1.42
C PRO A 95 -11.02 15.94 -2.71
N ILE A 96 -11.73 15.00 -3.33
CA ILE A 96 -11.47 14.59 -4.73
C ILE A 96 -12.11 15.60 -5.67
N ASP A 97 -11.36 16.05 -6.67
CA ASP A 97 -11.68 17.18 -7.56
C ASP A 97 -13.05 17.08 -8.24
N ASP A 98 -13.36 15.95 -8.87
CA ASP A 98 -14.61 15.75 -9.58
C ASP A 98 -15.85 15.72 -8.67
N THR A 99 -15.68 15.43 -7.37
CA THR A 99 -16.78 15.39 -6.40
C THR A 99 -17.17 16.76 -5.88
N ILE A 100 -16.36 17.79 -6.16
CA ILE A 100 -16.61 19.15 -5.71
C ILE A 100 -16.90 20.13 -6.85
N GLU A 101 -17.04 19.65 -8.08
CA GLU A 101 -17.38 20.50 -9.21
C GLU A 101 -18.72 21.23 -9.01
N GLY A 102 -18.68 22.55 -9.16
CA GLY A 102 -19.84 23.42 -8.94
C GLY A 102 -20.39 23.40 -7.52
N LEU A 103 -19.64 22.91 -6.53
CA LEU A 103 -19.95 23.14 -5.11
C LEU A 103 -19.57 24.56 -4.72
N THR A 104 -20.44 25.18 -3.94
CA THR A 104 -20.15 26.43 -3.26
C THR A 104 -20.42 26.24 -1.77
N GLY A 105 -19.68 26.98 -0.93
CA GLY A 105 -19.80 26.91 0.51
C GLY A 105 -18.63 26.21 1.19
N ASN A 106 -18.69 26.14 2.53
CA ASN A 106 -17.62 25.63 3.37
C ASN A 106 -17.74 24.10 3.51
N LEU A 107 -16.74 23.37 3.00
CA LEU A 107 -16.71 21.90 3.04
C LEU A 107 -16.74 21.34 4.47
N PHE A 108 -16.10 22.05 5.41
CA PHE A 108 -16.06 21.63 6.81
C PHE A 108 -17.45 21.69 7.44
N GLU A 109 -18.14 22.84 7.38
CA GLU A 109 -19.45 23.01 8.00
C GLU A 109 -20.54 22.13 7.37
N VAL A 110 -20.51 21.94 6.04
CA VAL A 110 -21.57 21.21 5.33
C VAL A 110 -21.37 19.69 5.35
N PHE A 111 -20.12 19.21 5.30
CA PHE A 111 -19.82 17.78 5.17
C PHE A 111 -19.07 17.23 6.38
N LEU A 112 -17.86 17.73 6.66
CA LEU A 112 -16.96 17.09 7.61
C LEU A 112 -17.44 17.19 9.06
N LYS A 113 -17.95 18.35 9.47
CA LYS A 113 -18.43 18.57 10.83
C LYS A 113 -19.61 17.66 11.15
N PRO A 114 -20.71 17.60 10.36
CA PRO A 114 -21.77 16.61 10.59
C PRO A 114 -21.29 15.16 10.58
N TYR A 115 -20.30 14.82 9.73
CA TYR A 115 -19.77 13.46 9.63
C TYR A 115 -19.00 13.01 10.88
N PHE A 116 -18.23 13.92 11.49
CA PHE A 116 -17.41 13.63 12.68
C PHE A 116 -18.08 13.99 14.01
N LEU A 117 -19.16 14.77 14.01
CA LEU A 117 -19.81 15.28 15.22
C LEU A 117 -20.19 14.15 16.17
N GLU A 118 -19.54 14.12 17.34
CA GLU A 118 -19.74 13.16 18.43
C GLU A 118 -19.64 11.67 18.04
N ALA A 119 -19.06 11.38 16.87
CA ALA A 119 -19.02 10.03 16.31
C ALA A 119 -17.77 9.24 16.72
N TYR A 120 -16.72 9.92 17.23
CA TYR A 120 -15.44 9.31 17.64
C TYR A 120 -14.87 8.35 16.57
N ARG A 121 -14.92 8.76 15.31
CA ARG A 121 -14.55 7.90 14.18
C ARG A 121 -13.04 7.66 14.16
N PRO A 122 -12.58 6.40 14.11
CA PRO A 122 -11.19 6.12 13.78
C PRO A 122 -10.95 6.43 12.29
N VAL A 123 -9.78 7.01 11.99
CA VAL A 123 -9.32 7.30 10.64
C VAL A 123 -7.86 6.87 10.48
N HIS A 124 -7.49 6.42 9.28
CA HIS A 124 -6.12 6.11 8.93
C HIS A 124 -5.64 7.01 7.79
N LYS A 125 -4.37 7.42 7.81
CA LYS A 125 -3.71 8.14 6.72
C LYS A 125 -3.84 7.34 5.42
N GLY A 126 -4.32 8.02 4.39
CA GLY A 126 -4.60 7.44 3.07
C GLY A 126 -5.97 6.80 2.93
N ASP A 127 -6.82 6.81 3.95
CA ASP A 127 -8.22 6.40 3.81
C ASP A 127 -8.98 7.38 2.92
N ILE A 128 -9.88 6.83 2.11
CA ILE A 128 -10.89 7.59 1.38
C ILE A 128 -12.24 7.29 2.00
N PHE A 129 -13.06 8.32 2.16
CA PHE A 129 -14.41 8.18 2.69
C PHE A 129 -15.38 9.12 1.98
N LEU A 130 -16.61 8.63 1.83
CA LEU A 130 -17.71 9.37 1.22
C LEU A 130 -18.54 10.04 2.32
N VAL A 131 -18.79 11.34 2.16
CA VAL A 131 -19.64 12.11 3.07
C VAL A 131 -20.83 12.67 2.29
N ARG A 132 -22.04 12.50 2.83
CA ARG A 132 -23.27 13.05 2.27
C ARG A 132 -23.63 14.35 2.99
N GLY A 133 -23.89 15.41 2.22
CA GLY A 133 -24.33 16.71 2.71
C GLY A 133 -25.44 17.26 1.81
N GLY A 134 -26.66 17.38 2.36
CA GLY A 134 -27.85 17.69 1.56
C GLY A 134 -28.10 16.65 0.45
N MET A 135 -28.18 17.10 -0.80
CA MET A 135 -28.38 16.22 -1.97
C MET A 135 -27.07 15.81 -2.65
N ARG A 136 -25.91 16.23 -2.13
CA ARG A 136 -24.59 15.94 -2.73
C ARG A 136 -23.80 14.99 -1.86
N ALA A 137 -22.85 14.29 -2.48
CA ALA A 137 -21.87 13.46 -1.81
C ALA A 137 -20.48 13.89 -2.26
N VAL A 138 -19.55 13.98 -1.32
CA VAL A 138 -18.16 14.41 -1.54
C VAL A 138 -17.24 13.33 -1.01
N GLU A 139 -16.24 12.96 -1.80
CA GLU A 139 -15.19 12.05 -1.39
C GLU A 139 -14.02 12.84 -0.82
N PHE A 140 -13.52 12.39 0.33
CA PHE A 140 -12.36 12.98 0.99
C PHE A 140 -11.30 11.91 1.20
N LYS A 141 -10.03 12.29 1.04
CA LYS A 141 -8.87 11.48 1.41
C LYS A 141 -8.20 12.05 2.65
N VAL A 142 -7.84 11.20 3.59
CA VAL A 142 -7.01 11.55 4.75
C VAL A 142 -5.55 11.68 4.28
N ILE A 143 -5.04 12.90 4.23
CA ILE A 143 -3.66 13.18 3.83
C ILE A 143 -2.69 12.95 4.98
N GLU A 144 -3.05 13.41 6.17
CA GLU A 144 -2.19 13.34 7.35
C GLU A 144 -3.03 13.25 8.63
N THR A 145 -2.47 12.60 9.65
CA THR A 145 -3.06 12.46 10.98
C THR A 145 -1.99 12.76 12.02
N ASP A 146 -2.35 13.45 13.11
CA ASP A 146 -1.51 13.61 14.29
C ASP A 146 -2.27 13.07 15.52
N PRO A 147 -1.88 11.91 16.07
CA PRO A 147 -0.72 11.09 15.72
C PRO A 147 -0.84 10.31 14.39
N THR A 148 0.31 9.99 13.77
CA THR A 148 0.43 9.19 12.54
C THR A 148 0.62 7.70 12.89
N PRO A 149 0.08 6.73 12.11
CA PRO A 149 -0.70 6.89 10.89
C PRO A 149 -2.23 6.85 11.11
N HIS A 150 -2.71 6.76 12.34
CA HIS A 150 -4.14 6.72 12.63
C HIS A 150 -4.46 7.34 13.99
N CYS A 151 -5.67 7.87 14.11
CA CYS A 151 -6.21 8.43 15.34
C CYS A 151 -7.74 8.35 15.37
N ILE A 152 -8.34 8.60 16.53
CA ILE A 152 -9.78 8.84 16.66
C ILE A 152 -10.03 10.35 16.52
N VAL A 153 -10.98 10.72 15.66
CA VAL A 153 -11.43 12.11 15.52
C VAL A 153 -12.42 12.41 16.64
N ALA A 154 -11.96 13.12 17.65
CA ALA A 154 -12.71 13.56 18.82
C ALA A 154 -13.19 15.01 18.65
N PRO A 155 -14.09 15.53 19.52
CA PRO A 155 -14.59 16.91 19.41
C PRO A 155 -13.51 18.01 19.45
N ASP A 156 -12.37 17.73 20.08
CA ASP A 156 -11.20 18.62 20.17
C ASP A 156 -10.18 18.44 19.04
N THR A 157 -10.37 17.44 18.17
CA THR A 157 -9.52 17.23 17.00
C THR A 157 -9.74 18.31 15.95
N ILE A 158 -8.67 19.02 15.59
CA ILE A 158 -8.71 20.05 14.54
C ILE A 158 -8.75 19.38 13.16
N VAL A 159 -9.81 19.61 12.38
CA VAL A 159 -9.95 19.08 11.02
C VAL A 159 -9.58 20.16 10.01
N HIS A 160 -8.46 19.99 9.32
CA HIS A 160 -8.06 20.84 8.21
C HIS A 160 -8.60 20.28 6.89
N CYS A 161 -9.18 21.14 6.06
CA CYS A 161 -9.62 20.80 4.70
C CYS A 161 -9.20 21.83 3.63
N GLU A 162 -8.17 22.61 3.94
CA GLU A 162 -7.59 23.62 3.07
C GLU A 162 -6.54 22.97 2.15
N GLY A 163 -6.48 23.35 0.87
CA GLY A 163 -5.48 22.89 -0.09
C GLY A 163 -6.04 22.64 -1.49
N GLU A 164 -5.17 22.29 -2.44
CA GLU A 164 -5.60 21.87 -3.77
C GLU A 164 -6.33 20.52 -3.70
N PRO A 165 -7.48 20.36 -4.37
CA PRO A 165 -8.17 19.08 -4.46
C PRO A 165 -7.29 17.98 -5.07
N ILE A 166 -7.55 16.74 -4.69
CA ILE A 166 -6.84 15.58 -5.22
C ILE A 166 -7.47 15.21 -6.55
N LYS A 167 -6.63 15.01 -7.57
CA LYS A 167 -7.11 14.53 -8.86
C LYS A 167 -7.61 13.10 -8.77
N ARG A 168 -8.81 12.83 -9.29
CA ARG A 168 -9.33 11.46 -9.39
C ARG A 168 -8.36 10.52 -10.11
N GLU A 169 -7.74 11.00 -11.19
CA GLU A 169 -6.79 10.22 -11.99
C GLU A 169 -5.61 9.70 -11.15
N ASP A 170 -5.04 10.55 -10.29
CA ASP A 170 -3.91 10.20 -9.41
C ASP A 170 -4.31 9.10 -8.40
N GLU A 171 -5.55 9.15 -7.88
CA GLU A 171 -6.05 8.13 -6.97
C GLU A 171 -6.45 6.84 -7.69
N GLU A 172 -7.01 6.92 -8.90
CA GLU A 172 -7.30 5.76 -9.73
C GLU A 172 -6.03 5.02 -10.12
N GLU A 173 -4.94 5.73 -10.42
CA GLU A 173 -3.62 5.12 -10.64
C GLU A 173 -3.17 4.35 -9.39
N SER A 174 -3.28 4.94 -8.19
CA SER A 174 -2.97 4.25 -6.93
C SER A 174 -3.92 3.08 -6.59
N LEU A 175 -5.19 3.17 -6.97
CA LEU A 175 -6.15 2.07 -6.82
C LEU A 175 -5.75 0.88 -7.72
N ASN A 176 -5.25 1.18 -8.91
CA ASN A 176 -4.87 0.22 -9.95
C ASN A 176 -3.39 -0.24 -9.86
N ASP A 177 -2.68 0.11 -8.79
CA ASP A 177 -1.32 -0.38 -8.52
C ASP A 177 -1.22 -1.89 -8.72
N ILE A 178 -0.20 -2.40 -9.40
CA ILE A 178 -0.12 -3.84 -9.69
C ILE A 178 0.12 -4.62 -8.37
N GLY A 179 -0.66 -5.67 -8.12
CA GLY A 179 -0.50 -6.62 -7.02
C GLY A 179 -0.25 -8.05 -7.52
N TYR A 180 -0.13 -9.01 -6.60
CA TYR A 180 0.11 -10.41 -6.98
C TYR A 180 -1.06 -11.02 -7.77
N ASP A 181 -2.28 -10.56 -7.55
CA ASP A 181 -3.48 -11.10 -8.19
C ASP A 181 -3.62 -10.65 -9.64
N ASP A 182 -2.90 -9.60 -10.04
CA ASP A 182 -2.85 -9.10 -11.41
C ASP A 182 -1.90 -9.92 -12.30
N ILE A 183 -1.25 -10.95 -11.73
CA ILE A 183 -0.24 -11.78 -12.40
C ILE A 183 -0.78 -13.20 -12.60
N GLY A 184 -1.25 -13.47 -13.82
CA GLY A 184 -1.69 -14.80 -14.25
C GLY A 184 -0.53 -15.77 -14.55
N GLY A 185 -0.75 -17.07 -14.34
CA GLY A 185 0.15 -18.13 -14.81
C GLY A 185 1.49 -18.29 -14.08
N CYS A 186 1.83 -17.40 -13.15
CA CYS A 186 3.15 -17.37 -12.48
C CYS A 186 3.15 -17.86 -11.01
N ARG A 187 2.17 -18.69 -10.60
CA ARG A 187 2.00 -19.07 -9.18
C ARG A 187 3.27 -19.65 -8.54
N LYS A 188 4.02 -20.51 -9.25
CA LYS A 188 5.25 -21.12 -8.74
C LYS A 188 6.37 -20.10 -8.59
N GLN A 189 6.53 -19.23 -9.58
CA GLN A 189 7.55 -18.17 -9.62
C GLN A 189 7.28 -17.12 -8.54
N LEU A 190 6.02 -16.72 -8.36
CA LEU A 190 5.62 -15.80 -7.29
C LEU A 190 5.91 -16.39 -5.91
N ALA A 191 5.70 -17.70 -5.70
CA ALA A 191 6.04 -18.35 -4.43
C ALA A 191 7.56 -18.28 -4.16
N GLN A 192 8.39 -18.57 -5.16
CA GLN A 192 9.85 -18.47 -5.04
C GLN A 192 10.30 -17.03 -4.74
N ILE A 193 9.70 -16.03 -5.40
CA ILE A 193 10.04 -14.63 -5.17
C ILE A 193 9.59 -14.17 -3.78
N LYS A 194 8.43 -14.60 -3.30
CA LYS A 194 7.99 -14.34 -1.92
C LYS A 194 8.99 -14.90 -0.90
N GLU A 195 9.52 -16.10 -1.13
CA GLU A 195 10.49 -16.72 -0.24
C GLU A 195 11.87 -16.04 -0.30
N MET A 196 12.32 -15.63 -1.49
CA MET A 196 13.64 -15.04 -1.68
C MET A 196 13.71 -13.52 -1.43
N VAL A 197 12.60 -12.80 -1.58
CA VAL A 197 12.53 -11.33 -1.43
C VAL A 197 11.69 -10.91 -0.24
N GLU A 198 10.42 -11.31 -0.22
CA GLU A 198 9.46 -10.81 0.77
C GLU A 198 9.76 -11.31 2.18
N LEU A 199 10.06 -12.61 2.32
CA LEU A 199 10.33 -13.24 3.62
C LEU A 199 11.58 -12.64 4.31
N PRO A 200 12.75 -12.45 3.65
CA PRO A 200 13.90 -11.77 4.26
C PRO A 200 13.64 -10.32 4.64
N LEU A 201 12.89 -9.57 3.81
CA LEU A 201 12.59 -8.17 4.07
C LEU A 201 11.60 -8.01 5.23
N ARG A 202 10.60 -8.89 5.34
CA ARG A 202 9.59 -8.84 6.43
C ARG A 202 10.09 -9.45 7.74
N HIS A 203 10.90 -10.50 7.68
CA HIS A 203 11.32 -11.28 8.85
C HIS A 203 12.84 -11.47 8.91
N PRO A 204 13.64 -10.39 8.97
CA PRO A 204 15.11 -10.50 8.99
C PRO A 204 15.63 -11.27 10.22
N GLY A 205 14.87 -11.29 11.32
CA GLY A 205 15.20 -12.06 12.52
C GLY A 205 15.26 -13.58 12.28
N LEU A 206 14.41 -14.12 11.39
CA LEU A 206 14.39 -15.56 11.07
C LEU A 206 15.69 -16.00 10.41
N PHE A 207 16.19 -15.21 9.47
CA PHE A 207 17.48 -15.46 8.79
C PHE A 207 18.67 -15.29 9.73
N LYS A 208 18.63 -14.29 10.64
CA LYS A 208 19.65 -14.12 11.68
C LYS A 208 19.69 -15.31 12.64
N ALA A 209 18.55 -15.82 13.07
CA ALA A 209 18.45 -16.95 14.01
C ALA A 209 19.01 -18.25 13.41
N ILE A 210 18.75 -18.50 12.12
CA ILE A 210 19.23 -19.69 11.41
C ILE A 210 20.71 -19.51 10.94
N GLY A 211 21.23 -18.28 10.95
CA GLY A 211 22.61 -17.99 10.54
C GLY A 211 22.83 -18.01 9.03
N VAL A 212 21.76 -17.92 8.23
CA VAL A 212 21.83 -17.96 6.76
C VAL A 212 21.63 -16.54 6.21
N LYS A 213 22.51 -16.13 5.29
CA LYS A 213 22.34 -14.87 4.56
C LYS A 213 21.34 -15.06 3.42
N PRO A 214 20.28 -14.24 3.32
CA PRO A 214 19.36 -14.32 2.20
C PRO A 214 20.04 -13.95 0.88
N PRO A 215 19.57 -14.47 -0.26
CA PRO A 215 20.06 -14.05 -1.57
C PRO A 215 19.77 -12.56 -1.80
N ARG A 216 20.75 -11.81 -2.31
CA ARG A 216 20.62 -10.36 -2.60
C ARG A 216 20.34 -10.04 -4.06
N GLY A 217 20.56 -11.00 -4.97
CA GLY A 217 20.35 -10.84 -6.40
C GLY A 217 19.47 -11.96 -6.94
N ILE A 218 18.43 -11.59 -7.68
CA ILE A 218 17.49 -12.52 -8.32
C ILE A 218 17.39 -12.13 -9.79
N LEU A 219 17.58 -13.11 -10.66
CA LEU A 219 17.46 -12.92 -12.11
C LEU A 219 16.13 -13.52 -12.59
N LEU A 220 15.23 -12.66 -13.05
CA LEU A 220 14.04 -13.09 -13.77
C LEU A 220 14.39 -13.22 -15.26
N TYR A 221 14.23 -14.41 -15.84
CA TYR A 221 14.51 -14.66 -17.24
C TYR A 221 13.32 -15.32 -17.94
N GLY A 222 13.20 -15.08 -19.24
CA GLY A 222 12.16 -15.62 -20.09
C GLY A 222 11.89 -14.73 -21.31
N PRO A 223 11.10 -15.20 -22.28
CA PRO A 223 10.72 -14.41 -23.46
C PRO A 223 10.13 -13.04 -23.11
N PRO A 224 10.17 -12.05 -24.03
CA PRO A 224 9.46 -10.79 -23.85
C PRO A 224 7.95 -11.04 -23.68
N GLY A 225 7.27 -10.17 -22.94
CA GLY A 225 5.82 -10.29 -22.68
C GLY A 225 5.40 -11.29 -21.60
N THR A 226 6.34 -11.95 -20.91
CA THR A 226 6.04 -12.91 -19.83
C THR A 226 5.78 -12.29 -18.45
N GLY A 227 5.70 -10.96 -18.36
CA GLY A 227 5.32 -10.27 -17.12
C GLY A 227 6.44 -10.06 -16.09
N LYS A 228 7.72 -10.13 -16.47
CA LYS A 228 8.87 -9.90 -15.56
C LYS A 228 8.79 -8.56 -14.81
N THR A 229 8.53 -7.48 -15.54
CA THR A 229 8.38 -6.12 -14.98
C THR A 229 7.12 -6.01 -14.10
N LEU A 230 6.02 -6.67 -14.48
CA LEU A 230 4.78 -6.72 -13.69
C LEU A 230 5.03 -7.42 -12.34
N VAL A 231 5.75 -8.55 -12.35
CA VAL A 231 6.14 -9.27 -11.15
C VAL A 231 6.96 -8.39 -10.20
N ALA A 232 7.92 -7.63 -10.72
CA ALA A 232 8.74 -6.74 -9.89
C ALA A 232 7.91 -5.64 -9.22
N ARG A 233 7.01 -5.00 -9.97
CA ARG A 233 6.10 -3.96 -9.43
C ARG A 233 5.13 -4.53 -8.39
N ALA A 234 4.57 -5.72 -8.63
CA ALA A 234 3.71 -6.39 -7.64
C ALA A 234 4.46 -6.67 -6.34
N VAL A 235 5.69 -7.18 -6.42
CA VAL A 235 6.50 -7.48 -5.22
C VAL A 235 6.82 -6.20 -4.46
N ALA A 236 7.15 -5.10 -5.16
CA ALA A 236 7.36 -3.80 -4.54
C ALA A 236 6.15 -3.31 -3.75
N ASN A 237 4.98 -3.30 -4.40
CA ASN A 237 3.73 -2.83 -3.81
C ASN A 237 3.31 -3.69 -2.62
N GLU A 238 3.54 -5.01 -2.68
CA GLU A 238 3.16 -5.95 -1.62
C GLU A 238 4.17 -6.00 -0.46
N THR A 239 5.46 -5.81 -0.75
CA THR A 239 6.50 -5.70 0.29
C THR A 239 6.50 -4.32 0.92
N GLY A 240 6.02 -3.28 0.21
CA GLY A 240 6.17 -1.85 0.52
C GLY A 240 7.60 -1.44 0.83
N ALA A 241 8.56 -2.15 0.22
CA ALA A 241 9.94 -1.72 0.17
C ALA A 241 10.04 -0.55 -0.80
N PHE A 242 10.98 0.36 -0.56
CA PHE A 242 11.31 1.39 -1.54
C PHE A 242 11.70 0.72 -2.85
N PHE A 243 11.08 1.12 -3.96
CA PHE A 243 11.31 0.49 -5.27
C PHE A 243 12.00 1.46 -6.21
N PHE A 244 13.16 1.05 -6.72
CA PHE A 244 13.91 1.82 -7.68
C PHE A 244 14.01 1.05 -9.00
N LEU A 245 13.40 1.59 -10.05
CA LEU A 245 13.45 1.02 -11.40
C LEU A 245 14.65 1.58 -12.17
N ILE A 246 15.48 0.69 -12.71
CA ILE A 246 16.57 1.02 -13.62
C ILE A 246 16.23 0.39 -14.96
N ASN A 247 16.02 1.22 -15.98
CA ASN A 247 15.74 0.75 -17.33
C ASN A 247 17.06 0.67 -18.14
N GLY A 248 17.45 -0.53 -18.57
CA GLY A 248 18.73 -0.77 -19.23
C GLY A 248 19.05 0.18 -20.40
N PRO A 249 18.16 0.29 -21.41
CA PRO A 249 18.32 1.24 -22.52
C PRO A 249 18.48 2.71 -22.10
N GLU A 250 17.77 3.16 -21.06
CA GLU A 250 17.85 4.55 -20.57
C GLU A 250 19.22 4.85 -19.94
N ILE A 251 19.85 3.86 -19.32
CA ILE A 251 21.21 3.99 -18.79
C ILE A 251 22.24 4.03 -19.93
N MET A 252 22.04 3.22 -20.97
CA MET A 252 22.97 3.10 -22.11
C MET A 252 22.94 4.29 -23.07
N SER A 253 21.82 5.03 -23.12
CA SER A 253 21.67 6.20 -24.01
C SER A 253 22.41 7.46 -23.53
N LYS A 254 22.94 7.43 -22.29
CA LYS A 254 23.62 8.56 -21.66
C LYS A 254 25.12 8.60 -21.98
N LEU A 255 25.73 9.77 -21.78
CA LEU A 255 27.16 9.96 -22.01
C LEU A 255 28.00 9.06 -21.09
N ALA A 256 29.17 8.63 -21.58
CA ALA A 256 30.11 7.83 -20.80
C ALA A 256 30.44 8.52 -19.46
N GLY A 257 30.27 7.80 -18.34
CA GLY A 257 30.41 8.34 -16.98
C GLY A 257 29.10 8.81 -16.35
N GLU A 258 28.13 9.30 -17.13
CA GLU A 258 26.80 9.65 -16.62
C GLU A 258 26.00 8.38 -16.27
N SER A 259 26.14 7.32 -17.09
CA SER A 259 25.56 6.00 -16.84
C SER A 259 26.01 5.40 -15.50
N GLU A 260 27.31 5.47 -15.18
CA GLU A 260 27.85 4.98 -13.90
C GLU A 260 27.37 5.81 -12.71
N SER A 261 27.35 7.14 -12.87
CA SER A 261 26.85 8.06 -11.85
C SER A 261 25.39 7.78 -11.49
N ASN A 262 24.54 7.53 -12.48
CA ASN A 262 23.13 7.23 -12.25
C ASN A 262 22.92 5.86 -11.56
N LEU A 263 23.69 4.85 -11.96
CA LEU A 263 23.67 3.55 -11.25
C LEU A 263 24.09 3.74 -9.80
N ARG A 264 25.18 4.46 -9.52
CA ARG A 264 25.64 4.73 -8.16
C ARG A 264 24.57 5.43 -7.32
N LYS A 265 23.94 6.47 -7.85
CA LYS A 265 22.85 7.19 -7.19
C LYS A 265 21.66 6.29 -6.87
N ALA A 266 21.27 5.41 -7.81
CA ALA A 266 20.19 4.46 -7.59
C ALA A 266 20.46 3.53 -6.39
N PHE A 267 21.69 3.02 -6.28
CA PHE A 267 22.09 2.19 -5.13
C PHE A 267 22.16 3.00 -3.83
N GLU A 268 22.70 4.22 -3.86
CA GLU A 268 22.75 5.11 -2.69
C GLU A 268 21.35 5.49 -2.19
N GLU A 269 20.40 5.75 -3.09
CA GLU A 269 19.00 6.03 -2.72
C GLU A 269 18.30 4.80 -2.14
N ALA A 270 18.53 3.62 -2.71
CA ALA A 270 17.98 2.38 -2.17
C ALA A 270 18.54 2.08 -0.77
N GLU A 271 19.83 2.33 -0.53
CA GLU A 271 20.45 2.14 0.79
C GLU A 271 19.89 3.11 1.83
N LYS A 272 19.70 4.39 1.47
CA LYS A 272 19.09 5.41 2.34
C LYS A 272 17.63 5.09 2.71
N ASN A 273 16.90 4.45 1.80
CA ASN A 273 15.48 4.14 1.96
C ASN A 273 15.22 2.66 2.30
N ALA A 274 16.21 1.95 2.84
CA ALA A 274 16.06 0.54 3.21
C ALA A 274 14.88 0.34 4.19
N PRO A 275 14.05 -0.72 4.04
CA PRO A 275 14.17 -1.82 3.08
C PRO A 275 13.80 -1.41 1.64
N ALA A 276 14.62 -1.82 0.66
CA ALA A 276 14.50 -1.42 -0.73
C ALA A 276 14.69 -2.58 -1.73
N ILE A 277 14.10 -2.44 -2.91
CA ILE A 277 14.22 -3.32 -4.07
C ILE A 277 14.70 -2.46 -5.25
N ILE A 278 15.87 -2.80 -5.79
CA ILE A 278 16.35 -2.27 -7.07
C ILE A 278 15.96 -3.27 -8.15
N PHE A 279 15.17 -2.83 -9.12
CA PHE A 279 14.81 -3.64 -10.27
C PHE A 279 15.51 -3.11 -11.52
N ILE A 280 16.37 -3.94 -12.10
CA ILE A 280 17.06 -3.63 -13.35
C ILE A 280 16.33 -4.35 -14.48
N ASP A 281 15.55 -3.60 -15.25
CA ASP A 281 14.92 -4.12 -16.45
C ASP A 281 15.90 -4.12 -17.61
N GLU A 282 15.77 -5.10 -18.51
CA GLU A 282 16.68 -5.29 -19.66
C GLU A 282 18.16 -5.27 -19.25
N LEU A 283 18.51 -6.05 -18.22
CA LEU A 283 19.89 -6.17 -17.70
C LEU A 283 20.91 -6.49 -18.81
N ASP A 284 20.51 -7.23 -19.84
CA ASP A 284 21.35 -7.59 -20.98
C ASP A 284 21.79 -6.37 -21.83
N ALA A 285 21.05 -5.26 -21.77
CA ALA A 285 21.45 -4.01 -22.42
C ALA A 285 22.66 -3.35 -21.73
N ILE A 286 22.74 -3.43 -20.40
CA ILE A 286 23.83 -2.80 -19.61
C ILE A 286 24.95 -3.78 -19.24
N ALA A 287 24.68 -5.09 -19.23
CA ALA A 287 25.62 -6.15 -18.87
C ALA A 287 25.71 -7.27 -19.93
N PRO A 288 26.00 -6.95 -21.20
CA PRO A 288 26.22 -7.97 -22.23
C PRO A 288 27.49 -8.80 -21.96
N LYS A 289 27.57 -9.99 -22.55
CA LYS A 289 28.80 -10.80 -22.52
C LYS A 289 29.99 -9.99 -23.06
N ARG A 290 31.11 -9.97 -22.34
CA ARG A 290 32.33 -9.18 -22.65
C ARG A 290 32.85 -9.33 -24.09
N GLU A 291 32.58 -10.47 -24.72
CA GLU A 291 32.96 -10.79 -26.11
C GLU A 291 32.16 -9.98 -27.15
N LYS A 292 30.94 -9.55 -26.84
CA LYS A 292 30.05 -8.81 -27.77
C LYS A 292 30.17 -7.29 -27.70
N VAL A 293 30.95 -6.75 -26.75
CA VAL A 293 31.06 -5.30 -26.50
C VAL A 293 32.06 -4.66 -27.46
N ARG A 294 31.62 -3.69 -28.28
CA ARG A 294 32.54 -2.93 -29.16
C ARG A 294 33.45 -2.06 -28.29
N ARG A 295 34.70 -1.84 -28.73
CA ARG A 295 35.76 -1.16 -27.93
C ARG A 295 35.36 0.22 -27.36
N ARG A 296 34.42 0.94 -28.01
CA ARG A 296 33.88 2.24 -27.54
C ARG A 296 32.86 2.14 -26.38
N GLU A 297 32.20 0.99 -26.19
CA GLU A 297 31.23 0.77 -25.10
C GLU A 297 31.92 0.31 -23.80
N ARG A 298 33.15 -0.21 -23.91
CA ARG A 298 33.94 -0.67 -22.76
C ARG A 298 34.36 0.44 -21.80
N GLU A 299 34.46 1.68 -22.29
CA GLU A 299 34.83 2.85 -21.46
C GLU A 299 33.62 3.45 -20.73
N ALA A 300 32.39 3.16 -21.17
CA ALA A 300 31.17 3.71 -20.57
C ALA A 300 30.69 2.91 -19.33
N ILE A 301 31.14 1.66 -19.15
CA ILE A 301 30.52 0.72 -18.21
C ILE A 301 31.58 0.14 -17.25
N GLY A 302 31.92 0.89 -16.20
CA GLY A 302 32.79 0.45 -15.10
C GLY A 302 32.12 -0.54 -14.13
N PHE A 303 31.43 -1.56 -14.62
CA PHE A 303 30.56 -2.44 -13.81
C PHE A 303 31.29 -3.41 -12.86
N ASP A 304 32.59 -3.63 -13.03
CA ASP A 304 33.38 -4.58 -12.20
C ASP A 304 33.41 -4.21 -10.70
N LYS A 305 32.88 -3.04 -10.32
CA LYS A 305 32.81 -2.56 -8.93
C LYS A 305 31.45 -2.70 -8.25
N PHE A 306 30.35 -2.99 -8.98
CA PHE A 306 28.99 -2.85 -8.42
C PHE A 306 28.38 -4.14 -7.86
N PHE A 307 28.68 -5.33 -8.42
CA PHE A 307 28.11 -6.62 -7.95
C PHE A 307 28.78 -7.20 -6.70
N LYS A 308 29.57 -6.40 -5.96
CA LYS A 308 30.18 -6.82 -4.68
C LYS A 308 29.34 -6.47 -3.44
N TYR A 309 28.14 -5.93 -3.61
CA TYR A 309 27.23 -5.54 -2.53
C TYR A 309 25.94 -6.37 -2.50
#